data_AF-G9X3L0-F1
#
_entry.id   AF-G9X3L0-F1
#
_cell.length_a   1.000
_cell.length_b   1.000
_cell.length_c   1.000
_cell.angle_alpha   90.00
_cell.angle_beta   90.00
_cell.angle_gamma   90.00
#
_symmetry.space_group_name_H-M   'P 1'
#
loop_
_entity.id
_entity.type
_entity.pdbx_description
1 polymer ?
#
loop_
_entity_poly.entity_id
_entity_poly.type
_entity_poly.pdbx_seq_one_letter_code
_entity_poly.pdbx_strand_id
1 'polypeptide(L)' 'MNDLMNKYLGKNVEDVKQALINEGYEVIIERLEPKKDKDILSDELVIQIKKQENRILLITSMFKKYI' A
#
# COMPACT_ATOMS: atom_id res chain seq x y z
N MET A 1 -16.60 6.68 7.97
CA MET A 1 -15.65 5.65 8.45
C MET A 1 -15.04 5.00 7.22
N ASN A 2 -13.70 5.04 7.09
CA ASN A 2 -12.88 4.51 5.98
C ASN A 2 -12.89 5.22 4.60
N ASP A 3 -12.85 6.55 4.59
CA ASP A 3 -12.69 7.35 3.35
C ASP A 3 -11.36 7.02 2.61
N LEU A 4 -10.25 6.99 3.35
CA LEU A 4 -8.92 6.66 2.82
C LEU A 4 -8.85 5.24 2.25
N MET A 5 -9.48 4.27 2.91
CA MET A 5 -9.49 2.90 2.42
C MET A 5 -10.23 2.81 1.09
N ASN A 6 -11.43 3.38 0.95
CA ASN A 6 -12.14 3.35 -0.34
C ASN A 6 -11.41 4.15 -1.44
N LYS A 7 -10.71 5.22 -1.07
CA LYS A 7 -9.99 6.08 -2.02
C LYS A 7 -8.73 5.42 -2.59
N TYR A 8 -8.02 4.66 -1.76
CA TYR A 8 -6.68 4.16 -2.08
C TYR A 8 -6.59 2.63 -2.17
N LEU A 9 -7.66 1.88 -1.86
CA LEU A 9 -7.72 0.42 -2.06
C LEU A 9 -7.58 0.07 -3.54
N GLY A 10 -6.75 -0.93 -3.85
CA GLY A 10 -6.47 -1.37 -5.21
C GLY A 10 -5.66 -0.39 -6.05
N LYS A 11 -5.15 0.70 -5.46
CA LYS A 11 -4.22 1.62 -6.10
C LYS A 11 -2.77 1.16 -5.88
N ASN A 12 -1.88 1.67 -6.72
CA ASN A 12 -0.45 1.42 -6.62
C ASN A 12 0.09 2.01 -5.31
N VAL A 13 0.89 1.24 -4.58
CA VAL A 13 1.44 1.66 -3.28
C VAL A 13 2.25 2.95 -3.37
N GLU A 14 3.00 3.18 -4.46
CA GLU A 14 3.85 4.36 -4.57
C GLU A 14 3.03 5.65 -4.68
N ASP A 15 1.95 5.61 -5.47
CA ASP A 15 1.04 6.74 -5.65
C ASP A 15 0.32 7.07 -4.33
N VAL A 16 -0.17 6.05 -3.64
CA VAL A 16 -0.83 6.19 -2.33
C VAL A 16 0.14 6.71 -1.27
N LYS A 17 1.37 6.18 -1.24
CA LYS A 17 2.42 6.64 -0.33
C LYS A 17 2.72 8.12 -0.56
N GLN A 18 2.93 8.53 -1.81
CA GLN A 18 3.18 9.93 -2.17
C GLN A 18 2.03 10.85 -1.74
N ALA A 19 0.78 10.45 -2.01
CA ALA A 19 -0.40 11.21 -1.64
C ALA A 19 -0.48 11.41 -0.11
N LEU A 20 -0.29 10.35 0.66
CA LEU A 20 -0.37 10.40 2.12
C LEU A 20 0.79 11.19 2.75
N ILE A 21 2.00 11.11 2.19
CA ILE A 21 3.13 11.94 2.62
C ILE A 21 2.85 13.42 2.34
N ASN A 22 2.28 13.75 1.17
CA ASN A 22 1.88 15.13 0.83
C ASN A 22 0.77 15.65 1.75
N GLU A 23 -0.11 14.78 2.24
CA GLU A 23 -1.11 15.12 3.26
C GLU A 23 -0.51 15.27 4.68
N GLY A 24 0.78 14.98 4.86
CA GLY A 24 1.49 15.12 6.15
C GLY A 24 1.44 13.87 7.05
N TYR A 25 1.00 12.73 6.53
CA TYR A 25 0.95 11.48 7.28
C TYR A 25 2.27 10.70 7.21
N GLU A 26 2.59 10.01 8.30
CA GLU A 26 3.72 9.07 8.32
C GLU A 26 3.27 7.71 7.77
N VAL A 27 3.78 7.32 6.60
CA VAL A 27 3.35 6.11 5.89
C VAL A 27 4.29 4.93 6.18
N ILE A 28 3.75 3.85 6.71
CA ILE A 28 4.44 2.58 6.94
C ILE A 28 3.88 1.55 5.95
N ILE A 29 4.74 0.90 5.18
CA ILE A 29 4.33 -0.13 4.22
C ILE A 29 4.64 -1.50 4.81
N GLU A 30 3.60 -2.29 5.04
CA GLU A 30 3.66 -3.68 5.46
C GLU A 30 3.29 -4.57 4.28
N ARG A 31 4.27 -5.28 3.74
CA ARG A 31 4.04 -6.25 2.67
C ARG A 31 3.60 -7.56 3.27
N LEU A 32 2.44 -8.07 2.85
CA LEU A 32 2.10 -9.48 3.02
C LEU A 32 3.00 -10.28 2.07
N GLU A 33 4.10 -10.81 2.61
CA GLU A 33 5.17 -11.50 1.88
C GLU A 33 4.64 -12.50 0.83
N PRO A 34 5.19 -12.49 -0.39
CA PRO A 34 5.49 -13.70 -1.12
C PRO A 34 6.95 -14.07 -0.85
N LYS A 35 7.16 -15.23 -0.24
CA LYS A 35 8.51 -15.80 -0.07
C LYS A 35 9.25 -15.83 -1.40
N LYS A 36 10.47 -15.30 -1.33
CA LYS A 36 11.62 -15.44 -2.24
C LYS A 36 11.64 -14.60 -3.52
N ASP A 37 12.64 -13.73 -3.46
CA ASP A 37 13.67 -13.51 -4.47
C ASP A 37 13.34 -12.68 -5.71
N LYS A 38 14.23 -11.68 -5.85
CA LYS A 38 14.60 -10.90 -7.03
C LYS A 38 13.62 -9.80 -7.43
N ASP A 39 14.17 -8.59 -7.50
CA ASP A 39 13.92 -7.52 -8.47
C ASP A 39 12.90 -7.81 -9.58
N ILE A 40 11.63 -7.96 -9.22
CA ILE A 40 10.55 -8.01 -10.20
C ILE A 40 9.74 -6.74 -9.95
N LEU A 41 9.77 -5.84 -10.94
CA LEU A 41 8.83 -4.74 -11.13
C LEU A 41 7.39 -5.30 -11.16
N SER A 42 6.87 -5.64 -9.99
CA SER A 42 5.50 -6.12 -9.81
C SER A 42 4.67 -4.96 -9.30
N ASP A 43 3.52 -4.72 -9.92
CA ASP A 43 2.52 -3.78 -9.43
C ASP A 43 2.11 -4.19 -8.01
N GLU A 44 2.57 -3.41 -7.03
CA GLU A 44 2.28 -3.63 -5.62
C GLU A 44 1.03 -2.81 -5.26
N LEU A 45 -0.06 -3.51 -4.95
CA LEU A 45 -1.36 -2.88 -4.73
C LEU A 45 -1.65 -2.78 -3.23
N VAL A 46 -2.26 -1.67 -2.85
CA VAL A 46 -2.76 -1.46 -1.49
C VAL A 46 -4.03 -2.30 -1.29
N ILE A 47 -3.97 -3.23 -0.36
CA ILE A 47 -5.10 -4.12 -0.04
C ILE A 47 -5.77 -3.75 1.27
N GLN A 48 -5.09 -3.02 2.15
CA GLN A 48 -5.68 -2.53 3.37
C GLN A 48 -4.92 -1.30 3.88
N ILE A 49 -5.66 -0.40 4.54
CA ILE A 49 -5.11 0.81 5.15
C ILE A 49 -5.58 0.87 6.59
N LYS A 50 -4.65 1.04 7.52
CA LYS A 50 -4.94 1.25 8.95
C LYS A 50 -4.36 2.59 9.38
N LYS A 51 -5.22 3.51 9.84
CA LYS A 51 -4.79 4.77 10.45
C LYS A 51 -4.54 4.56 11.94
N GLN A 52 -3.35 4.94 12.42
CA GLN A 52 -2.96 4.93 13.82
C GLN A 52 -2.44 6.32 14.20
N GLU A 53 -3.28 7.13 14.84
CA GLU A 53 -2.97 8.52 15.22
C GLU A 53 -2.49 9.36 14.02
N ASN A 54 -1.17 9.54 13.88
CA ASN A 54 -0.51 10.29 12.80
C ASN A 54 0.13 9.39 11.72
N ARG A 55 0.04 8.07 11.90
CA ARG A 55 0.63 7.06 11.03
C ARG A 55 -0.43 6.38 10.19
N ILE A 56 -0.09 6.09 8.94
CA ILE A 56 -0.90 5.28 8.05
C ILE A 56 -0.10 4.00 7.74
N LEU A 57 -0.61 2.86 8.19
CA LEU A 57 -0.10 1.56 7.80
C LEU A 57 -0.80 1.13 6.51
N LEU A 58 -0.04 1.07 5.42
CA LEU A 58 -0.44 0.50 4.15
C LEU A 58 -0.04 -0.97 4.15
N ILE A 59 -1.04 -1.84 4.08
CA ILE A 59 -0.81 -3.26 3.86
C ILE A 59 -0.93 -3.50 2.36
N THR A 60 0.14 -4.04 1.78
CA THR A 60 0.25 -4.29 0.35
C THR A 60 0.44 -5.76 0.05
N SER A 61 0.02 -6.17 -1.15
CA SER A 61 0.28 -7.52 -1.64
C SER A 61 0.68 -7.48 -3.11
N MET A 62 1.66 -8.31 -3.46
CA MET A 62 2.06 -8.51 -4.85
C MET A 62 1.08 -9.50 -5.50
N PHE A 63 0.24 -8.98 -6.40
CA PHE A 63 -0.57 -9.83 -7.25
C PHE A 63 0.26 -10.31 -8.44
N LYS A 64 0.61 -11.60 -8.47
CA LYS A 64 1.09 -12.23 -9.69
C LYS A 64 -0.04 -12.18 -10.72
N LYS A 65 0.11 -11.34 -11.74
CA LYS A 65 -0.71 -11.40 -12.94
C LYS A 65 -0.40 -12.74 -13.60
N TYR A 66 -1.26 -13.74 -13.37
CA TYR A 66 -1.26 -14.96 -14.17
C TYR A 66 -1.73 -14.54 -15.56
N ILE A 67 -0.78 -14.47 -16.49
CA ILE A 67 -1.01 -14.23 -17.92
C ILE A 67 -1.48 -15.54 -18.54
#